data_AF-A0A0D0AAC4-F1
#
_entry.id   AF-A0A0D0AAC4-F1
#
_cell.length_a   1.000
_cell.length_b   1.000
_cell.length_c   1.000
_cell.angle_alpha   90.00
_cell.angle_beta   90.00
_cell.angle_gamma   90.00
#
_symmetry.space_group_name_H-M   'P 1'
#
loop_
_entity.id
_entity.type
_entity.pdbx_description
1 polymer ?
#
loop_
_entity_poly.entity_id
_entity_poly.type
_entity_poly.pdbx_seq_one_letter_code
_entity_poly.pdbx_strand_id
1 'polypeptide(L)' 'MSVFNSSRLLGKTVLVTGASSGIGAATAVLFAKGGSNVIVTARRADALQKVVERCIAAH' A
#
# COMPACT_ATOMS: atom_id res chain seq x y z
N MET A 1 -21.70 -3.94 13.71
CA MET A 1 -21.01 -3.07 12.73
C MET A 1 -19.52 -3.13 13.02
N SER A 2 -18.71 -3.61 12.06
CA SER A 2 -17.25 -3.53 12.20
C SER A 2 -16.83 -2.07 12.10
N VAL A 3 -16.08 -1.58 13.10
CA VAL A 3 -15.43 -0.26 13.05
C VAL A 3 -14.38 -0.17 11.92
N PHE A 4 -13.92 -1.30 11.40
CA PHE A 4 -13.01 -1.39 10.27
C PHE A 4 -13.77 -1.76 9.00
N ASN A 5 -14.38 -0.76 8.37
CA ASN A 5 -15.02 -0.92 7.07
C ASN A 5 -14.02 -0.63 5.94
N SER A 6 -13.40 -1.69 5.40
CA SER A 6 -12.44 -1.60 4.28
C SER A 6 -13.07 -1.12 2.97
N SER A 7 -14.40 -1.17 2.81
CA SER A 7 -15.07 -0.64 1.62
C SER A 7 -14.87 0.88 1.42
N ARG A 8 -14.48 1.62 2.47
CA ARG A 8 -14.11 3.04 2.34
C ARG A 8 -12.83 3.28 1.53
N LEU A 9 -12.00 2.24 1.38
CA LEU A 9 -10.70 2.30 0.71
C LEU A 9 -10.75 1.82 -0.75
N LEU A 10 -11.81 1.10 -1.12
CA LEU A 10 -11.98 0.54 -2.46
C LEU A 10 -11.97 1.64 -3.53
N GLY A 11 -11.11 1.48 -4.54
CA GLY A 11 -10.96 2.40 -5.66
C GLY A 11 -10.33 3.76 -5.31
N LYS A 12 -9.93 4.00 -4.06
CA LYS A 12 -9.24 5.25 -3.67
C LYS A 12 -7.79 5.23 -4.10
N THR A 13 -7.28 6.38 -4.51
CA THR A 13 -5.85 6.55 -4.81
C THR A 13 -5.12 7.05 -3.57
N VAL A 14 -4.04 6.37 -3.20
CA VAL A 14 -3.27 6.64 -1.97
C VAL A 14 -1.79 6.78 -2.30
N LEU A 15 -1.16 7.87 -1.85
CA LEU A 15 0.29 8.07 -1.92
C LEU A 15 0.93 7.73 -0.58
N VAL A 16 1.86 6.78 -0.57
CA VAL A 16 2.64 6.39 0.61
C VAL A 16 4.10 6.78 0.43
N THR A 17 4.57 7.71 1.24
CA THR A 17 5.98 8.13 1.29
C THR A 17 6.76 7.27 2.29
N GLY A 18 8.07 7.10 2.06
CA GLY A 18 8.90 6.25 2.92
C GLY A 18 8.55 4.75 2.81
N ALA A 19 7.95 4.33 1.70
CA ALA A 19 7.35 3.00 1.54
C ALA A 19 8.36 1.85 1.37
N SER A 20 9.67 2.11 1.36
CA SER A 20 10.69 1.07 1.11
C SER A 20 10.85 0.02 2.22
N SER A 21 10.31 0.24 3.42
CA SER A 21 10.41 -0.70 4.56
C SER A 21 9.47 -0.31 5.70
N GLY A 22 9.42 -1.14 6.75
CA GLY A 22 8.76 -0.83 8.02
C GLY A 22 7.28 -0.51 7.86
N ILE A 23 6.83 0.54 8.56
CA ILE A 23 5.43 0.96 8.59
C ILE A 23 4.96 1.36 7.19
N GLY A 24 5.71 2.18 6.45
CA GLY A 24 5.31 2.61 5.11
C GLY A 24 5.07 1.44 4.15
N ALA A 25 5.92 0.41 4.19
CA ALA A 25 5.72 -0.79 3.39
C ALA A 25 4.47 -1.58 3.81
N ALA A 26 4.26 -1.75 5.12
CA ALA A 26 3.07 -2.45 5.63
C ALA A 26 1.77 -1.69 5.30
N THR A 27 1.80 -0.37 5.43
CA THR A 27 0.68 0.52 5.09
C THR A 27 0.32 0.41 3.61
N ALA A 28 1.31 0.47 2.70
CA ALA A 28 1.07 0.31 1.27
C ALA A 28 0.35 -1.01 0.93
N VAL A 29 0.81 -2.12 1.51
CA VAL A 29 0.21 -3.44 1.31
C VAL A 29 -1.21 -3.52 1.89
N LEU A 30 -1.46 -2.91 3.05
CA LEU A 30 -2.82 -2.89 3.64
C LEU A 30 -3.80 -2.05 2.81
N PHE A 31 -3.37 -0.94 2.23
CA PHE A 31 -4.22 -0.18 1.30
C PHE A 31 -4.49 -0.96 0.01
N ALA A 32 -3.49 -1.67 -0.54
CA ALA A 32 -3.69 -2.55 -1.69
C ALA A 32 -4.75 -3.62 -1.40
N LYS A 33 -4.64 -4.32 -0.25
CA LYS A 33 -5.67 -5.28 0.23
C LYS A 33 -7.06 -4.66 0.39
N GLY A 34 -7.12 -3.36 0.67
CA GLY A 34 -8.37 -2.60 0.74
C GLY A 34 -8.97 -2.25 -0.62
N GLY A 35 -8.34 -2.66 -1.73
CA GLY A 35 -8.76 -2.34 -3.09
C GLY A 35 -8.37 -0.93 -3.55
N SER A 36 -7.40 -0.29 -2.89
CA SER A 36 -6.93 1.04 -3.26
C SER A 36 -5.88 0.99 -4.38
N ASN A 37 -5.85 2.02 -5.23
CA ASN A 37 -4.75 2.29 -6.16
C ASN A 37 -3.60 2.93 -5.37
N VAL A 38 -2.50 2.19 -5.18
CA VAL A 38 -1.39 2.65 -4.31
C VAL A 38 -0.21 3.18 -5.12
N ILE A 39 0.21 4.40 -4.82
CA ILE A 39 1.45 5.01 -5.29
C ILE A 39 2.46 4.96 -4.14
N VAL A 40 3.66 4.44 -4.39
CA VAL A 40 4.71 4.33 -3.38
C VAL A 40 5.95 5.14 -3.78
N THR A 41 6.59 5.80 -2.81
CA THR A 41 7.84 6.54 -3.05
C THR A 41 8.84 6.37 -1.90
N ALA A 42 10.11 6.21 -2.25
CA ALA A 42 11.25 6.18 -1.35
C ALA A 42 12.57 6.34 -2.14
N ARG A 43 13.69 6.50 -1.41
CA ARG A 43 15.03 6.71 -2.02
C ARG A 43 15.68 5.44 -2.59
N ARG A 44 15.26 4.25 -2.17
CA ARG A 44 15.89 2.97 -2.55
C ARG A 44 14.98 2.20 -3.49
N ALA A 45 15.34 2.16 -4.78
CA ALA A 45 14.54 1.54 -5.83
C ALA A 45 14.32 0.03 -5.60
N ASP A 46 15.38 -0.73 -5.33
CA ASP A 46 15.29 -2.19 -5.16
C ASP A 46 14.36 -2.62 -4.02
N ALA A 47 14.42 -1.88 -2.91
CA ALA A 47 13.54 -2.12 -1.78
C ALA A 47 12.08 -1.72 -2.09
N LEU A 48 11.89 -0.65 -2.88
CA LEU A 48 10.57 -0.22 -3.32
C LEU A 48 9.93 -1.23 -4.27
N GLN A 49 10.72 -1.81 -5.18
CA GLN A 49 10.27 -2.84 -6.14
C GLN A 49 9.63 -4.04 -5.42
N LYS A 50 10.29 -4.55 -4.37
CA LYS A 50 9.75 -5.64 -3.54
C LYS A 50 8.41 -5.28 -2.88
N VAL A 51 8.22 -4.01 -2.53
CA VAL A 51 6.95 -3.54 -1.96
C VAL A 51 5.88 -3.43 -3.04
N VAL A 52 6.23 -2.96 -4.24
CA VAL A 52 5.32 -2.94 -5.40
C VAL A 52 4.81 -4.35 -5.72
N GLU A 53 5.69 -5.35 -5.78
CA GLU A 53 5.32 -6.76 -6.00
C GLU A 53 4.32 -7.26 -4.94
N ARG A 54 4.59 -6.94 -3.66
CA ARG A 54 3.69 -7.28 -2.55
C ARG A 54 2.34 -6.57 -2.63
N CYS A 55 2.31 -5.32 -3.10
CA CYS A 55 1.06 -4.58 -3.32
C CYS A 55 0.26 -5.18 -4.47
N ILE A 56 0.90 -5.52 -5.60
CA ILE A 56 0.24 -6.14 -6.76
C ILE A 56 -0.35 -7.50 -6.37
N ALA A 57 0.38 -8.32 -5.63
CA ALA A 57 -0.11 -9.62 -5.17
C ALA A 57 -1.26 -9.53 -4.15
N ALA A 58 -1.48 -8.36 -3.55
CA ALA A 58 -2.44 -8.16 -2.48
C ALA A 58 -3.68 -7.33 -2.89
N HIS A 59 -3.62 -6.64 -4.03
CA HIS A 59 -4.70 -5.83 -4.58
C HIS A 59 -5.78 -6.70 -5.23
#